data_AF-A0A932ZT90-F1
#
_entry.id   AF-A0A932ZT90-F1
#
_cell.length_a   1.000
_cell.length_b   1.000
_cell.length_c   1.000
_cell.angle_alpha   90.00
_cell.angle_beta   90.00
_cell.angle_gamma   90.00
#
_symmetry.space_group_name_H-M   'P 1'
#
loop_
_entity.id
_entity.type
_entity.pdbx_description
1 polymer ?
#
loop_
_entity_poly.entity_id
_entity_poly.type
_entity_poly.pdbx_seq_one_letter_code
_entity_poly.pdbx_strand_id
1 'polypeptide(L)'
;MGNRLVGCAGPGPHEAHGHRFTRQGVDKIKRFVEAGGYLFTEDWEIDEVLSQAWPSLVGIGGGLAEDIPGPEAFPAPGNASHPYLERVFGEPGRDGVNLESYNVENVIDQARHNWKIDNESPEIEVKDERRVTTLLIADFKNGHTQRPLAITFAPAERRPSGSDYAAAEGGRVLHVLSHFGKQTDASDERSLQNLLVNFIRECMERRGSSMPR
;
A
#
# COMPACT_ATOMS: atom_id res chain seq x y z
N MET A 1 23.06 15.16 1.36
CA MET A 1 21.70 14.61 1.46
C MET A 1 20.92 15.58 2.33
N GLY A 2 19.88 16.22 1.80
CA GLY A 2 19.08 17.20 2.56
C GLY A 2 18.00 16.48 3.37
N ASN A 3 17.87 16.86 4.65
CA ASN A 3 16.87 16.33 5.58
C ASN A 3 15.44 16.63 5.08
N ARG A 4 14.54 15.65 5.13
CA ARG A 4 13.17 15.76 4.60
C ARG A 4 12.16 15.68 5.75
N LEU A 5 12.06 16.76 6.52
CA LEU A 5 11.16 16.82 7.68
C LEU A 5 9.69 17.00 7.24
N VAL A 6 8.80 16.16 7.79
CA VAL A 6 7.33 16.10 7.52
C VAL A 6 6.55 17.19 8.29
N GLY A 7 7.20 18.07 9.05
CA GLY A 7 6.53 19.16 9.78
C GLY A 7 7.45 20.27 10.29
N CYS A 8 6.89 21.47 10.49
CA CYS A 8 7.61 22.63 11.04
C CYS A 8 7.99 22.42 12.51
N ALA A 9 9.30 22.29 12.79
CA ALA A 9 9.85 22.12 14.14
C ALA A 9 10.25 23.45 14.85
N GLY A 10 9.77 24.61 14.40
CA GLY A 10 10.02 25.89 15.07
C GLY A 10 10.23 27.09 14.14
N PRO A 11 10.53 28.28 14.70
CA PRO A 11 10.73 29.51 13.95
C PRO A 11 12.14 29.55 13.34
N GLY A 12 12.34 28.83 12.25
CA GLY A 12 13.56 28.85 11.44
C GLY A 12 13.22 29.01 9.95
N PRO A 13 14.19 29.33 9.07
CA PRO A 13 13.94 29.37 7.64
C PRO A 13 13.49 27.98 7.16
N HIS A 14 12.23 27.88 6.75
CA HIS A 14 11.68 26.68 6.15
C HIS A 14 12.15 26.62 4.69
N GLU A 15 12.86 25.55 4.31
CA GLU A 15 13.01 25.25 2.89
C GLU A 15 11.62 24.88 2.35
N ALA A 16 11.13 25.65 1.37
CA ALA A 16 9.87 25.34 0.72
C ALA A 16 9.99 23.97 0.06
N HIS A 17 9.18 23.01 0.53
CA HIS A 17 9.11 21.69 -0.07
C HIS A 17 8.63 21.86 -1.53
N GLY A 18 9.53 21.61 -2.48
CA GLY A 18 9.18 21.53 -3.90
C GLY A 18 8.84 20.08 -4.24
N HIS A 19 7.57 19.79 -4.56
CA HIS A 19 7.21 18.47 -5.07
C HIS A 19 7.99 18.17 -6.36
N ARG A 20 8.52 16.94 -6.50
CA ARG A 20 9.20 16.52 -7.72
C ARG A 20 8.28 16.54 -8.93
N PHE A 21 7.00 16.20 -8.74
CA PHE A 21 5.99 16.28 -9.79
C PHE A 21 5.38 17.67 -9.87
N THR A 22 5.30 18.20 -11.09
CA THR A 22 4.50 19.41 -11.35
C THR A 22 3.01 19.09 -11.21
N ARG A 23 2.20 20.11 -10.88
CA ARG A 23 0.74 19.97 -10.82
C ARG A 23 0.15 19.39 -12.11
N GLN A 24 0.66 19.82 -13.27
CA GLN A 24 0.24 19.30 -14.57
C GLN A 24 0.58 17.81 -14.74
N GLY A 25 1.72 17.35 -14.22
CA GLY A 25 2.09 15.94 -14.20
C GLY A 25 1.12 15.10 -13.37
N VAL A 26 0.84 15.55 -12.15
CA VAL A 26 -0.14 14.91 -11.25
C VAL A 26 -1.52 14.84 -11.89
N ASP A 27 -1.98 15.91 -12.52
CA ASP A 27 -3.30 15.94 -13.19
C ASP A 27 -3.36 14.96 -14.37
N LYS A 28 -2.25 14.72 -15.09
CA LYS A 28 -2.20 13.69 -16.16
C LYS A 28 -2.30 12.28 -15.58
N ILE A 29 -1.59 12.00 -14.48
CA ILE A 29 -1.66 10.71 -13.77
C ILE A 29 -3.10 10.47 -13.28
N LYS A 30 -3.70 11.46 -12.62
CA LYS A 30 -5.09 11.42 -12.16
C LYS A 30 -6.05 11.04 -13.28
N ARG A 31 -5.98 11.75 -14.41
CA ARG A 31 -6.83 11.48 -15.59
C ARG A 31 -6.62 10.08 -16.15
N PHE A 32 -5.37 9.60 -16.22
CA PHE A 32 -5.06 8.26 -16.67
C PHE A 32 -5.76 7.20 -15.81
N VAL A 33 -5.65 7.30 -14.48
CA VAL A 33 -6.27 6.34 -13.55
C VAL A 33 -7.79 6.45 -13.57
N GLU A 34 -8.35 7.66 -13.59
CA GLU A 34 -9.80 7.88 -13.68
C GLU A 34 -10.39 7.35 -15.00
N ALA A 35 -9.59 7.29 -16.07
CA ALA A 35 -9.95 6.68 -17.35
C ALA A 35 -9.80 5.15 -17.40
N GLY A 36 -9.48 4.47 -16.28
CA GLY A 36 -9.30 3.02 -16.24
C GLY A 36 -7.85 2.55 -16.05
N GLY A 37 -6.90 3.47 -15.96
CA GLY A 37 -5.49 3.16 -15.71
C GLY A 37 -5.23 2.56 -14.33
N TYR A 38 -4.17 1.77 -14.22
CA TYR A 38 -3.69 1.21 -12.96
C TYR A 38 -2.41 1.94 -12.55
N LEU A 39 -2.36 2.40 -11.30
CA LEU A 39 -1.25 3.12 -10.73
C LEU A 39 -0.75 2.39 -9.49
N PHE A 40 0.51 1.98 -9.53
CA PHE A 40 1.25 1.53 -8.37
C PHE A 40 2.18 2.66 -7.90
N THR A 41 2.28 2.88 -6.59
CA THR A 41 3.14 3.89 -5.96
C THR A 41 3.75 3.32 -4.68
N GLU A 42 4.90 3.83 -4.27
CA GLU A 42 5.55 3.50 -3.01
C GLU A 42 5.82 4.75 -2.18
N ASP A 43 6.08 4.59 -0.89
CA ASP A 43 6.74 5.59 -0.03
C ASP A 43 6.31 7.06 -0.23
N TRP A 44 7.22 7.96 -0.64
CA TRP A 44 6.98 9.41 -0.76
C TRP A 44 5.93 9.79 -1.81
N GLU A 45 5.57 8.90 -2.73
CA GLU A 45 4.57 9.18 -3.75
C GLU A 45 3.16 9.39 -3.14
N ILE A 46 2.93 9.03 -1.87
CA ILE A 46 1.72 9.45 -1.14
C ILE A 46 1.63 10.98 -1.04
N ASP A 47 2.75 11.67 -0.80
CA ASP A 47 2.83 13.13 -0.76
C ASP A 47 2.90 13.71 -2.17
N GLU A 48 3.83 13.21 -2.97
CA GLU A 48 4.17 13.82 -4.26
C GLU A 48 3.10 13.60 -5.34
N VAL A 49 2.24 12.58 -5.20
CA VAL A 49 1.23 12.21 -6.21
C VAL A 49 -0.15 12.07 -5.60
N LEU A 50 -0.32 11.16 -4.63
CA LEU A 50 -1.66 10.72 -4.24
C LEU A 50 -2.45 11.77 -3.46
N SER A 51 -1.81 12.42 -2.48
CA SER A 51 -2.43 13.49 -1.67
C SER A 51 -2.83 14.69 -2.54
N GLN A 52 -2.12 14.91 -3.64
CA GLN A 52 -2.40 15.98 -4.60
C GLN A 52 -3.47 15.60 -5.62
N ALA A 53 -3.49 14.34 -6.08
CA ALA A 53 -4.44 13.82 -7.06
C ALA A 53 -5.82 13.52 -6.45
N TRP A 54 -5.85 12.98 -5.23
CA TRP A 54 -7.07 12.56 -4.54
C TRP A 54 -7.08 12.99 -3.06
N PRO A 55 -7.01 14.32 -2.77
CA PRO A 55 -6.88 14.85 -1.41
C PRO A 55 -8.05 14.51 -0.47
N SER A 56 -9.20 14.12 -1.02
CA SER A 56 -10.37 13.70 -0.24
C SER A 56 -10.37 12.21 0.12
N LEU A 57 -9.49 11.41 -0.49
CA LEU A 57 -9.41 9.96 -0.25
C LEU A 57 -8.23 9.64 0.68
N VAL A 58 -7.09 10.27 0.42
CA VAL A 58 -5.83 9.99 1.10
C VAL A 58 -5.07 11.27 1.40
N GLY A 59 -4.18 11.19 2.38
CA GLY A 59 -3.28 12.26 2.78
C GLY A 59 -2.02 11.71 3.41
N ILE A 60 -1.25 12.62 3.98
CA ILE A 60 -0.07 12.32 4.78
C ILE A 60 -0.48 12.49 6.24
N GLY A 61 -0.23 11.46 7.04
CA GLY A 61 -0.39 11.50 8.48
C GLY A 61 0.81 12.17 9.15
N GLY A 62 1.34 11.54 10.18
CA GLY A 62 2.60 11.97 10.79
C GLY A 62 3.83 11.55 9.96
N GLY A 63 4.98 12.13 10.29
CA GLY A 63 6.26 11.52 9.92
C GLY A 63 6.49 10.27 10.76
N LEU A 64 6.88 9.19 10.10
CA LEU A 64 7.42 8.03 10.79
C LEU A 64 8.72 8.41 11.53
N ALA A 65 8.94 7.80 12.69
CA ALA A 65 10.15 8.04 13.49
C ALA A 65 11.42 7.67 12.71
N GLU A 66 12.55 8.24 13.12
CA GLU A 66 13.86 7.71 12.69
C GLU A 66 14.08 6.32 13.29
N ASP A 67 14.77 5.45 12.55
CA ASP A 67 15.18 4.10 12.98
C ASP A 67 14.03 3.18 13.37
N ILE A 68 12.95 3.19 12.59
CA ILE A 68 11.87 2.21 12.76
C ILE A 68 12.43 0.82 12.45
N PRO A 69 12.44 -0.12 13.43
CA PRO A 69 12.74 -1.51 13.12
C PRO A 69 11.69 -2.00 12.14
N GLY A 70 12.08 -2.68 11.05
CA GLY A 70 11.18 -3.09 9.98
C GLY A 70 9.91 -3.71 10.55
N PRO A 71 8.75 -3.02 10.49
CA PRO A 71 7.64 -3.41 11.32
C PRO A 71 6.96 -4.64 10.74
N GLU A 72 6.38 -5.43 11.64
CA GLU A 72 5.66 -6.65 11.26
C GLU A 72 4.39 -6.27 10.50
N ALA A 73 4.30 -6.70 9.25
CA ALA A 73 3.18 -6.45 8.37
C ALA A 73 2.08 -7.50 8.59
N PHE A 74 0.83 -7.06 8.69
CA PHE A 74 -0.33 -7.94 8.82
C PHE A 74 -1.46 -7.50 7.90
N PRO A 75 -2.35 -8.41 7.45
CA PRO A 75 -3.60 -8.01 6.83
C PRO A 75 -4.42 -7.11 7.77
N ALA A 76 -4.98 -6.02 7.24
CA ALA A 76 -5.96 -5.24 7.98
C ALA A 76 -7.18 -6.11 8.35
N PRO A 77 -7.86 -5.84 9.47
CA PRO A 77 -9.06 -6.58 9.87
C PRO A 77 -10.07 -6.71 8.72
N GLY A 78 -10.49 -7.94 8.42
CA GLY A 78 -11.44 -8.23 7.34
C GLY A 78 -10.84 -8.31 5.92
N ASN A 79 -9.55 -8.01 5.73
CA ASN A 79 -8.91 -8.00 4.40
C ASN A 79 -7.97 -9.18 4.14
N ALA A 80 -7.82 -10.14 5.04
CA ALA A 80 -6.93 -11.30 4.87
C ALA A 80 -7.22 -12.11 3.59
N SER A 81 -8.47 -12.14 3.13
CA SER A 81 -8.88 -12.80 1.88
C SER A 81 -8.93 -11.86 0.67
N HIS A 82 -8.41 -10.64 0.77
CA HIS A 82 -8.41 -9.70 -0.35
C HIS A 82 -7.58 -10.27 -1.51
N PRO A 83 -8.03 -10.20 -2.78
CA PRO A 83 -7.32 -10.81 -3.91
C PRO A 83 -5.86 -10.36 -4.06
N TYR A 84 -5.53 -9.15 -3.62
CA TYR A 84 -4.15 -8.64 -3.63
C TYR A 84 -3.25 -9.32 -2.60
N LEU A 85 -3.80 -9.85 -1.51
CA LEU A 85 -3.04 -10.53 -0.46
C LEU A 85 -2.88 -12.04 -0.72
N GLU A 86 -3.34 -12.54 -1.87
CA GLU A 86 -3.13 -13.94 -2.25
C GLU A 86 -1.63 -14.26 -2.26
N ARG A 87 -1.23 -15.24 -1.45
CA ARG A 87 0.16 -15.71 -1.30
C ARG A 87 1.16 -14.65 -0.82
N VAL A 88 0.69 -13.52 -0.28
CA VAL A 88 1.58 -12.54 0.35
C VAL A 88 2.19 -13.12 1.62
N PHE A 89 1.40 -13.81 2.45
CA PHE A 89 1.83 -14.41 3.73
C PHE A 89 2.06 -15.94 3.66
N GLY A 90 2.35 -16.48 2.46
CA GLY A 90 2.60 -17.92 2.23
C GLY A 90 1.55 -18.63 1.36
N GLU A 91 1.93 -19.79 0.80
CA GLU A 91 1.04 -20.66 0.01
C GLU A 91 0.27 -21.62 0.94
N PRO A 92 -1.03 -21.91 0.71
CA PRO A 92 -1.57 -23.19 1.13
C PRO A 92 -0.85 -24.28 0.31
N GLY A 93 0.12 -24.96 0.92
CA GLY A 93 0.67 -26.21 0.41
C GLY A 93 1.92 -26.13 -0.46
N ARG A 94 3.04 -25.60 0.07
CA ARG A 94 4.36 -26.01 -0.45
C ARG A 94 4.77 -27.37 0.12
N ASP A 95 4.90 -28.33 -0.80
CA ASP A 95 5.66 -29.57 -0.72
C ASP A 95 5.31 -30.55 0.40
N GLY A 96 4.27 -31.38 0.17
CA GLY A 96 4.16 -32.69 0.83
C GLY A 96 4.17 -32.67 2.37
N VAL A 97 3.67 -31.61 3.00
CA VAL A 97 3.63 -31.49 4.46
C VAL A 97 2.43 -32.27 4.98
N ASN A 98 2.72 -33.31 5.77
CA ASN A 98 1.72 -34.06 6.52
C ASN A 98 0.97 -33.11 7.47
N LEU A 99 -0.35 -33.01 7.29
CA LEU A 99 -1.26 -32.19 8.11
C LEU A 99 -1.27 -32.58 9.60
N GLU A 100 -0.63 -33.70 9.98
CA GLU A 100 -0.51 -34.15 11.36
C GLU A 100 0.69 -33.56 12.13
N SER A 101 1.60 -32.83 11.47
CA SER A 101 2.82 -32.29 12.11
C SER A 101 2.88 -30.75 12.18
N TYR A 102 1.73 -30.08 12.26
CA TYR A 102 1.67 -28.63 12.43
C TYR A 102 2.10 -28.22 13.84
N ASN A 103 3.36 -27.80 14.00
CA ASN A 103 3.74 -26.95 15.12
C ASN A 103 3.27 -25.53 14.78
N VAL A 104 2.23 -25.05 15.47
CA VAL A 104 1.55 -23.76 15.21
C VAL A 104 2.53 -22.58 15.17
N GLU A 105 3.61 -22.67 15.95
CA GLU A 105 4.70 -21.68 16.02
C GLU A 105 5.42 -21.50 14.67
N ASN A 106 5.65 -22.57 13.90
CA ASN A 106 6.34 -22.49 12.60
C ASN A 106 5.49 -21.82 11.51
N VAL A 107 4.16 -21.92 11.60
CA VAL A 107 3.25 -21.22 10.66
C VAL A 107 3.18 -19.74 10.97
N ILE A 108 3.20 -19.40 12.26
CA ILE A 108 3.23 -18.01 12.71
C ILE A 108 4.54 -17.37 12.25
N ASP A 109 5.69 -18.02 12.45
CA ASP A 109 7.00 -17.49 12.05
C ASP A 109 7.16 -17.33 10.53
N GLN A 110 6.52 -18.20 9.72
CA GLN A 110 6.51 -18.06 8.26
C GLN A 110 5.56 -16.96 7.75
N ALA A 111 4.62 -16.49 8.58
CA ALA A 111 3.71 -15.40 8.26
C ALA A 111 4.23 -14.02 8.75
N ARG A 112 5.34 -13.98 9.51
CA ARG A 112 5.95 -12.73 9.96
C ARG A 112 6.77 -12.13 8.83
N HIS A 113 6.30 -11.02 8.28
CA HIS A 113 7.07 -10.24 7.32
C HIS A 113 7.48 -8.91 7.93
N ASN A 114 8.79 -8.64 7.99
CA ASN A 114 9.34 -7.42 8.56
C ASN A 114 9.70 -6.47 7.42
N TRP A 115 8.74 -5.64 7.02
CA TRP A 115 8.94 -4.80 5.85
C TRP A 115 9.89 -3.66 6.17
N LYS A 116 10.92 -3.48 5.35
CA LYS A 116 11.82 -2.35 5.48
C LYS A 116 11.15 -1.08 4.95
N ILE A 117 11.17 -0.04 5.78
CA ILE A 117 10.64 1.28 5.48
C ILE A 117 11.79 2.26 5.63
N ASP A 118 11.88 3.23 4.71
CA ASP A 118 12.93 4.24 4.81
C ASP A 118 12.62 5.20 5.99
N ASN A 119 13.66 5.78 6.57
CA ASN A 119 13.48 6.76 7.64
C ASN A 119 12.70 7.97 7.10
N GLU A 120 11.89 8.58 7.96
CA GLU A 120 11.05 9.74 7.64
C GLU A 120 9.94 9.48 6.59
N SER A 121 9.71 8.22 6.19
CA SER A 121 8.62 7.87 5.28
C SER A 121 7.27 8.45 5.76
N PRO A 122 6.47 9.07 4.88
CA PRO A 122 5.21 9.69 5.25
C PRO A 122 4.14 8.65 5.63
N GLU A 123 3.58 8.74 6.84
CA GLU A 123 2.47 7.87 7.22
C GLU A 123 1.28 8.04 6.27
N ILE A 124 0.63 6.94 5.92
CA ILE A 124 -0.59 6.97 5.10
C ILE A 124 -1.77 7.43 5.98
N GLU A 125 -2.38 8.57 5.64
CA GLU A 125 -3.67 8.98 6.20
C GLU A 125 -4.80 8.56 5.26
N VAL A 126 -5.72 7.72 5.73
CA VAL A 126 -6.95 7.37 5.02
C VAL A 126 -8.04 8.36 5.43
N LYS A 127 -8.57 9.13 4.47
CA LYS A 127 -9.59 10.17 4.72
C LYS A 127 -11.02 9.70 4.46
N ASP A 128 -11.18 8.68 3.62
CA ASP A 128 -12.48 8.08 3.31
C ASP A 128 -12.40 6.55 3.28
N GLU A 129 -12.63 5.94 4.44
CA GLU A 129 -12.60 4.48 4.63
C GLU A 129 -13.67 3.73 3.81
N ARG A 130 -14.70 4.42 3.29
CA ARG A 130 -15.69 3.79 2.41
C ARG A 130 -15.17 3.64 0.98
N ARG A 131 -14.17 4.44 0.62
CA ARG A 131 -13.60 4.48 -0.73
C ARG A 131 -12.19 3.92 -0.81
N VAL A 132 -11.47 3.92 0.31
CA VAL A 132 -10.11 3.42 0.43
C VAL A 132 -10.08 2.16 1.30
N THR A 133 -9.52 1.09 0.76
CA THR A 133 -9.32 -0.17 1.46
C THR A 133 -7.90 -0.21 2.00
N THR A 134 -7.75 -0.30 3.31
CA THR A 134 -6.47 -0.65 3.94
C THR A 134 -6.24 -2.14 3.76
N LEU A 135 -5.17 -2.52 3.07
CA LEU A 135 -4.81 -3.91 2.82
C LEU A 135 -3.95 -4.46 3.94
N LEU A 136 -2.90 -3.72 4.28
CA LEU A 136 -1.91 -4.09 5.27
C LEU A 136 -1.81 -3.02 6.34
N ILE A 137 -1.53 -3.47 7.56
CA ILE A 137 -1.22 -2.65 8.71
C ILE A 137 0.08 -3.12 9.34
N ALA A 138 0.74 -2.22 10.06
CA ALA A 138 1.95 -2.52 10.81
C ALA A 138 1.95 -1.74 12.13
N ASP A 139 2.66 -2.25 13.14
CA ASP A 139 2.96 -1.50 14.36
C ASP A 139 4.31 -0.80 14.22
N PHE A 140 4.27 0.52 14.02
CA PHE A 140 5.45 1.35 13.71
C PHE A 140 6.15 1.90 14.96
N LYS A 141 5.60 1.65 16.15
CA LYS A 141 6.17 2.06 17.44
C LYS A 141 6.11 0.86 18.39
N ASN A 142 7.00 0.80 19.38
CA ASN A 142 7.00 -0.23 20.43
C ASN A 142 5.77 -0.12 21.38
N GLY A 143 4.55 0.06 20.86
CA GLY A 143 3.36 0.33 21.65
C GLY A 143 2.13 0.74 20.83
N HIS A 144 1.49 -0.22 20.17
CA HIS A 144 0.04 -0.44 20.16
C HIS A 144 -0.84 0.31 19.15
N THR A 145 -0.29 1.11 18.22
CA THR A 145 -1.14 1.74 17.20
C THR A 145 -0.80 1.23 15.81
N GLN A 146 -1.60 0.27 15.35
CA GLN A 146 -1.53 -0.25 14.00
C GLN A 146 -1.88 0.84 12.98
N ARG A 147 -0.99 1.12 12.03
CA ARG A 147 -1.19 2.11 10.96
C ARG A 147 -1.20 1.44 9.60
N PRO A 148 -1.82 2.05 8.57
CA PRO A 148 -1.80 1.50 7.22
C PRO A 148 -0.36 1.40 6.68
N LEU A 149 -0.04 0.22 6.14
CA LEU A 149 1.21 -0.08 5.44
C LEU A 149 0.98 -0.18 3.94
N ALA A 150 -0.19 -0.66 3.52
CA ALA A 150 -0.59 -0.68 2.12
C ALA A 150 -2.09 -0.38 1.98
N ILE A 151 -2.45 0.39 0.97
CA ILE A 151 -3.84 0.75 0.68
C ILE A 151 -4.16 0.56 -0.80
N THR A 152 -5.43 0.40 -1.11
CA THR A 152 -5.92 0.42 -2.48
C THR A 152 -7.27 1.10 -2.61
N PHE A 153 -7.53 1.72 -3.76
CA PHE A 153 -8.81 2.35 -4.06
C PHE A 153 -9.09 2.45 -5.55
N ALA A 154 -10.37 2.65 -5.88
CA ALA A 154 -10.84 3.01 -7.21
C ALA A 154 -11.26 4.49 -7.18
N PRO A 155 -10.54 5.40 -7.85
CA PRO A 155 -10.79 6.85 -7.70
C PRO A 155 -12.06 7.35 -8.37
N ALA A 156 -12.68 6.57 -9.27
CA ALA A 156 -13.92 6.94 -9.93
C ALA A 156 -15.02 7.27 -8.90
N GLU A 157 -15.70 8.40 -9.07
CA GLU A 157 -16.75 8.88 -8.15
C GLU A 157 -17.98 7.97 -8.11
N ARG A 158 -18.22 7.21 -9.17
CA ARG A 158 -19.33 6.24 -9.26
C ARG A 158 -18.97 4.94 -8.55
N ARG A 159 -18.91 4.98 -7.22
CA ARG A 159 -19.21 3.79 -6.42
C ARG A 159 -20.70 3.79 -6.09
N PRO A 160 -21.48 2.75 -6.43
CA PRO A 160 -22.73 2.50 -5.75
C PRO A 160 -22.43 2.42 -4.24
N SER A 161 -23.15 3.18 -3.42
CA SER A 161 -22.98 3.14 -1.96
C SER A 161 -23.07 1.69 -1.46
N GLY A 162 -22.02 1.20 -0.79
CA GLY A 162 -21.96 -0.17 -0.26
C GLY A 162 -21.48 -1.25 -1.24
N SER A 163 -20.99 -0.90 -2.44
CA SER A 163 -20.43 -1.91 -3.37
C SER A 163 -19.08 -2.44 -2.90
N ASP A 164 -18.89 -3.76 -2.99
CA ASP A 164 -17.60 -4.42 -2.83
C ASP A 164 -16.51 -3.76 -3.68
N TYR A 165 -15.28 -3.69 -3.16
CA TYR A 165 -14.09 -3.22 -3.88
C TYR A 165 -13.96 -3.90 -5.26
N ALA A 166 -14.30 -5.19 -5.32
CA ALA A 166 -14.29 -5.99 -6.55
C ALA A 166 -15.29 -5.48 -7.61
N ALA A 167 -16.43 -4.94 -7.20
CA ALA A 167 -17.49 -4.48 -8.09
C ALA A 167 -17.28 -3.05 -8.63
N ALA A 168 -16.36 -2.27 -8.05
CA ALA A 168 -16.11 -0.91 -8.53
C ALA A 168 -15.58 -0.91 -9.97
N GLU A 169 -16.13 -0.08 -10.86
CA GLU A 169 -15.62 0.10 -12.21
C GLU A 169 -14.43 1.08 -12.25
N GLY A 170 -13.71 1.14 -13.36
CA GLY A 170 -12.62 2.08 -13.58
C GLY A 170 -11.24 1.62 -13.09
N GLY A 171 -10.30 2.57 -13.01
CA GLY A 171 -8.91 2.29 -12.68
C GLY A 171 -8.69 1.93 -11.22
N ARG A 172 -7.43 1.62 -10.88
CA ARG A 172 -7.03 1.26 -9.51
C ARG A 172 -5.74 1.93 -9.11
N VAL A 173 -5.65 2.25 -7.83
CA VAL A 173 -4.43 2.69 -7.17
C VAL A 173 -4.03 1.64 -6.14
N LEU A 174 -2.77 1.24 -6.14
CA LEU A 174 -2.13 0.50 -5.06
C LEU A 174 -0.97 1.35 -4.54
N HIS A 175 -0.93 1.56 -3.23
CA HIS A 175 0.15 2.28 -2.57
C HIS A 175 0.71 1.45 -1.42
N VAL A 176 2.03 1.45 -1.27
CA VAL A 176 2.75 0.71 -0.23
C VAL A 176 3.81 1.60 0.43
N LEU A 177 3.78 1.68 1.75
CA LEU A 177 4.76 2.39 2.57
C LEU A 177 6.01 1.51 2.81
N SER A 178 6.68 1.12 1.73
CA SER A 178 7.89 0.28 1.69
C SER A 178 8.51 0.41 0.30
N HIS A 179 9.75 -0.04 0.11
CA HIS A 179 10.41 -0.02 -1.19
C HIS A 179 10.58 -1.42 -1.78
N PHE A 180 10.23 -1.54 -3.06
CA PHE A 180 10.59 -2.71 -3.85
C PHE A 180 12.11 -2.82 -4.02
N GLY A 181 12.64 -4.04 -3.89
CA GLY A 181 14.06 -4.32 -4.07
C GLY A 181 14.98 -3.84 -2.94
N LYS A 182 14.42 -3.36 -1.82
CA LYS A 182 15.19 -2.95 -0.63
C LYS A 182 14.92 -3.81 0.60
N GLN A 183 14.13 -4.88 0.49
CA GLN A 183 13.86 -5.76 1.63
C GLN A 183 15.12 -6.51 2.06
N THR A 184 15.21 -6.83 3.36
CA THR A 184 16.38 -7.50 3.94
C THR A 184 16.34 -9.01 3.77
N ASP A 185 15.15 -9.59 3.55
CA ASP A 185 14.94 -11.02 3.36
C ASP A 185 14.20 -11.33 2.05
N ALA A 186 14.51 -12.48 1.46
CA ALA A 186 13.94 -12.91 0.18
C ALA A 186 12.45 -13.28 0.26
N SER A 187 11.98 -13.69 1.45
CA SER A 187 10.58 -13.95 1.75
C SER A 187 9.78 -12.64 1.76
N ASP A 188 10.31 -11.61 2.42
CA ASP A 188 9.69 -10.27 2.48
C ASP A 188 9.63 -9.64 1.09
N GLU A 189 10.73 -9.71 0.33
CA GLU A 189 10.75 -9.26 -1.06
C GLU A 189 9.71 -9.99 -1.91
N ARG A 190 9.57 -11.32 -1.74
CA ARG A 190 8.57 -12.12 -2.46
C ARG A 190 7.14 -11.76 -2.05
N SER A 191 6.88 -11.46 -0.77
CA SER A 191 5.56 -11.04 -0.28
C SER A 191 5.11 -9.76 -0.98
N LEU A 192 6.01 -8.78 -1.07
CA LEU A 192 5.79 -7.51 -1.73
C LEU A 192 5.62 -7.70 -3.25
N GLN A 193 6.43 -8.57 -3.87
CA GLN A 193 6.26 -8.97 -5.27
C GLN A 193 4.91 -9.63 -5.56
N ASN A 194 4.44 -10.52 -4.69
CA ASN A 194 3.13 -11.15 -4.85
C ASN A 194 2.01 -10.12 -4.80
N LEU A 195 2.09 -9.13 -3.92
CA LEU A 195 1.14 -8.01 -3.88
C LEU A 195 1.05 -7.28 -5.23
N LEU A 196 2.20 -6.94 -5.83
CA LEU A 196 2.26 -6.27 -7.14
C LEU A 196 1.81 -7.19 -8.29
N VAL A 197 2.18 -8.46 -8.28
CA VAL A 197 1.74 -9.45 -9.28
C VAL A 197 0.22 -9.58 -9.25
N ASN A 198 -0.39 -9.66 -8.06
CA ASN A 198 -1.84 -9.73 -7.93
C ASN A 198 -2.54 -8.46 -8.42
N PHE A 199 -1.94 -7.29 -8.21
CA PHE A 199 -2.43 -6.01 -8.75
C PHE A 199 -2.40 -5.99 -10.30
N ILE A 200 -1.30 -6.45 -10.89
CA ILE A 200 -1.16 -6.57 -12.35
C ILE A 200 -2.13 -7.61 -12.91
N ARG A 201 -2.29 -8.75 -12.22
CA ARG A 201 -3.23 -9.80 -12.60
C ARG A 201 -4.66 -9.25 -12.69
N GLU A 202 -5.12 -8.48 -11.70
CA GLU A 202 -6.45 -7.87 -11.76
C GLU A 202 -6.58 -6.92 -12.96
N CYS A 203 -5.55 -6.11 -13.25
CA CYS A 203 -5.54 -5.24 -14.43
C CYS A 203 -5.74 -6.05 -15.72
N MET A 204 -5.10 -7.22 -15.84
CA MET A 204 -5.21 -8.08 -17.02
C MET A 204 -6.58 -8.77 -17.10
N GLU A 205 -7.09 -9.29 -15.99
CA GLU A 205 -8.40 -9.93 -15.92
C GLU A 205 -9.52 -8.97 -16.33
N ARG A 206 -9.52 -7.74 -15.80
CA ARG A 206 -10.52 -6.73 -16.16
C ARG A 206 -10.44 -6.30 -17.63
N ARG A 207 -9.22 -6.18 -18.18
CA ARG A 207 -9.04 -5.90 -19.62
C ARG A 207 -9.58 -7.04 -20.47
N GLY A 208 -9.31 -8.29 -20.08
CA GLY A 208 -9.80 -9.49 -20.76
C GLY A 208 -11.32 -9.61 -20.74
N SER A 209 -11.97 -9.24 -19.64
CA SER A 209 -13.44 -9.20 -19.54
C SER A 209 -14.09 -8.05 -20.31
N SER A 210 -13.33 -7.01 -20.67
CA SER A 210 -13.84 -5.83 -21.40
C SER A 210 -13.76 -5.94 -22.92
N MET A 211 -13.15 -6.99 -23.48
CA MET A 211 -13.15 -7.22 -24.92
C MET A 211 -14.39 -8.03 -25.34
N PRO A 212 -15.17 -7.57 -26.34
CA PRO A 212 -16.26 -8.37 -26.90
C PRO A 212 -15.68 -9.64 -27.54
N ARG A 213 -16.27 -10.79 -27.21
CA ARG A 213 -15.99 -12.08 -27.89
C ARG A 213 -16.61 -12.11 -29.27
#